data_AF-A0A972MRQ5-F1
#
_entry.id   AF-A0A972MRQ5-F1
#
_cell.length_a   1.000
_cell.length_b   1.000
_cell.length_c   1.000
_cell.angle_alpha   90.00
_cell.angle_beta   90.00
_cell.angle_gamma   90.00
#
_symmetry.space_group_name_H-M   'P 1'
#
loop_
_entity.id
_entity.type
_entity.pdbx_description
1 polymer ?
#
loop_
_entity_poly.entity_id
_entity_poly.type
_entity_poly.pdbx_seq_one_letter_code
_entity_poly.pdbx_strand_id
1 'polypeptide(L)'
;MVIVQTNPDSKILEIDNSLFNDVKAFLKQLSIQKHSKFSYIDEFGDKIEVIDGKEYVVPTVNDIKNYSKDDFIDEDELKKVLGV
;
A
#
# COMPACT_ATOMS: atom_id res chain seq x y z
N MET A 1 25.15 25.80 4.93
CA MET A 1 24.28 26.62 5.79
C MET A 1 22.97 26.81 5.07
N VAL A 2 21.84 26.41 5.67
CA VAL A 2 20.50 26.68 5.14
C VAL A 2 19.83 27.72 6.04
N ILE A 3 19.29 28.78 5.43
CA ILE A 3 18.55 29.82 6.13
C ILE A 3 17.07 29.55 5.91
N VAL A 4 16.32 29.34 7.00
CA VAL A 4 14.86 29.22 6.97
C VAL A 4 14.26 30.50 7.55
N GLN A 5 13.48 31.21 6.75
CA GLN A 5 12.75 32.41 7.17
C GLN A 5 11.24 32.09 7.18
N THR A 6 10.57 32.35 8.31
CA THR A 6 9.14 32.07 8.49
C THR A 6 8.38 33.34 8.87
N ASN A 7 7.99 34.17 7.89
CA ASN A 7 7.41 35.54 8.01
C ASN A 7 8.41 36.71 8.16
N PRO A 8 8.01 37.95 7.79
CA PRO A 8 8.90 39.12 7.82
C PRO A 8 9.49 39.45 9.20
N ASP A 9 8.79 39.11 10.28
CA ASP A 9 9.20 39.35 11.68
C ASP A 9 9.90 38.15 12.35
N SER A 10 10.38 37.19 11.58
CA SER A 10 10.86 35.92 12.15
C SER A 10 12.36 35.84 12.43
N LYS A 11 12.67 35.14 13.52
CA LYS A 11 14.04 34.77 13.91
C LYS A 11 14.68 33.93 12.81
N ILE A 12 15.85 34.37 12.37
CA ILE A 12 16.73 33.58 11.51
C ILE A 12 17.24 32.39 12.34
N LEU A 13 16.87 31.18 11.92
CA LEU A 13 17.40 29.95 12.50
C LEU A 13 18.53 29.45 11.58
N GLU A 14 19.76 29.50 12.08
CA GLU A 14 20.88 28.85 11.42
C GLU A 14 20.88 27.37 11.78
N ILE A 15 20.64 26.54 10.77
CA ILE A 15 20.62 25.09 10.92
C ILE A 15 21.84 24.53 10.19
N ASP A 16 22.52 23.59 10.85
CA ASP A 16 23.61 22.85 10.25
C ASP A 16 23.14 22.05 9.02
N ASN A 17 23.96 22.05 7.97
CA ASN A 17 23.61 21.39 6.70
C ASN A 17 23.45 19.87 6.86
N SER A 18 24.27 19.23 7.69
CA SER A 18 24.20 17.79 7.92
C SER A 18 22.87 17.46 8.58
N LEU A 19 22.53 18.18 9.66
CA LEU A 19 21.29 17.98 10.40
C LEU A 19 20.05 18.17 9.51
N PHE A 20 20.04 19.20 8.67
CA PHE A 20 18.94 19.44 7.74
C PHE A 20 18.79 18.30 6.71
N ASN A 21 19.91 17.79 6.20
CA ASN A 21 19.91 16.67 5.25
C ASN A 21 19.45 15.36 5.92
N ASP A 22 19.81 15.13 7.18
CA ASP A 22 19.38 13.97 7.95
C ASP A 22 17.86 13.98 8.16
N VAL A 23 17.30 15.13 8.55
CA VAL A 23 15.84 15.31 8.68
C VAL A 23 15.14 15.10 7.34
N LYS A 24 15.71 15.63 6.25
CA LYS A 24 15.16 15.45 4.90
C LYS A 24 15.18 13.97 4.47
N ALA A 25 16.25 13.24 4.77
CA ALA A 25 16.38 11.82 4.49
C ALA A 25 15.38 10.99 5.29
N PHE A 26 15.22 11.30 6.59
CA PHE A 26 14.23 10.69 7.47
C PHE A 26 12.79 10.89 6.97
N LEU A 27 12.43 12.13 6.60
CA LEU A 27 11.11 12.43 6.03
C LEU A 27 10.87 11.69 4.71
N LYS A 28 11.91 11.54 3.88
CA LYS A 28 11.83 10.78 2.63
C LYS A 28 11.67 9.27 2.87
N GLN A 29 12.29 8.70 3.91
CA GLN A 29 12.05 7.31 4.29
C GLN A 29 10.61 7.08 4.77
N LEU A 30 10.07 8.01 5.57
CA LEU A 30 8.69 7.94 6.03
C LEU A 30 7.69 8.03 4.87
N SER A 31 8.00 8.75 3.79
CA SER A 31 7.12 8.83 2.63
C SER A 31 7.16 7.60 1.72
N ILE A 32 8.29 6.85 1.71
CA ILE A 32 8.44 5.61 0.93
C ILE A 32 7.67 4.44 1.57
N GLN A 33 7.39 4.47 2.86
CA GLN A 33 6.73 3.37 3.59
C GLN A 33 5.19 3.33 3.52
N LYS A 34 4.55 4.16 2.70
CA LYS A 34 3.10 4.02 2.48
C LYS A 34 2.83 3.03 1.37
N HIS A 35 2.88 1.73 1.70
CA HIS A 35 2.10 0.75 0.93
C HIS A 35 0.68 1.30 0.82
N SER A 36 0.18 1.50 -0.39
CA SER A 36 -1.19 2.00 -0.56
C SER A 36 -2.12 0.84 -0.24
N LYS A 37 -2.55 0.76 1.02
CA LYS A 37 -3.54 -0.19 1.47
C LYS A 37 -4.86 0.52 1.72
N PHE A 38 -5.90 0.13 1.00
CA PHE A 38 -7.28 0.52 1.28
C PHE A 38 -8.22 -0.62 0.94
N SER A 39 -9.47 -0.52 1.39
CA SER A 39 -10.49 -1.52 1.08
C SER A 39 -11.81 -0.84 0.71
N TYR A 40 -12.59 -1.47 -0.15
CA TYR A 40 -13.94 -1.06 -0.50
C TYR A 40 -14.85 -2.28 -0.63
N ILE A 41 -16.15 -2.02 -0.72
CA ILE A 41 -17.17 -3.03 -1.04
C ILE A 41 -17.56 -2.84 -2.50
N ASP A 42 -17.53 -3.90 -3.29
CA ASP A 42 -17.91 -3.86 -4.69
C ASP A 42 -19.44 -3.86 -4.90
N GLU A 43 -19.88 -3.94 -6.16
CA GLU A 43 -21.30 -3.97 -6.53
C GLU A 43 -22.03 -5.27 -6.16
N PHE A 44 -21.28 -6.34 -5.87
CA PHE A 44 -21.81 -7.66 -5.46
C PHE A 44 -21.83 -7.83 -3.93
N GLY A 45 -21.23 -6.90 -3.19
CA GLY A 45 -21.17 -6.90 -1.73
C GLY A 45 -19.88 -7.53 -1.19
N ASP A 46 -18.91 -7.83 -2.04
CA ASP A 46 -17.64 -8.45 -1.65
C ASP A 46 -16.66 -7.41 -1.14
N LYS A 47 -15.86 -7.80 -0.14
CA LYS A 47 -14.79 -6.95 0.39
C LYS A 47 -13.54 -7.09 -0.46
N ILE A 48 -13.14 -6.00 -1.10
CA ILE A 48 -11.90 -5.92 -1.88
C ILE A 48 -10.81 -5.22 -1.06
N GLU A 49 -9.65 -5.84 -0.93
CA GLU A 49 -8.42 -5.21 -0.41
C GLU A 49 -7.48 -4.84 -1.56
N VAL A 50 -7.11 -3.57 -1.64
CA VAL A 50 -6.11 -3.07 -2.58
C VAL A 50 -4.79 -2.93 -1.86
N ILE A 51 -3.77 -3.65 -2.32
CA ILE A 51 -2.42 -3.63 -1.76
C ILE A 51 -1.45 -3.39 -2.92
N ASP A 52 -0.75 -2.26 -2.89
CA ASP A 52 0.24 -1.87 -3.90
C ASP A 52 -0.30 -1.91 -5.34
N GLY A 53 -1.56 -1.47 -5.51
CA GLY A 53 -2.25 -1.43 -6.80
C GLY A 53 -2.77 -2.78 -7.30
N LYS A 54 -2.63 -3.86 -6.52
CA LYS A 54 -3.25 -5.15 -6.79
C LYS A 54 -4.49 -5.33 -5.93
N GLU A 55 -5.55 -5.84 -6.53
CA GLU A 55 -6.83 -6.09 -5.87
C GLU A 55 -6.94 -7.55 -5.44
N TYR A 56 -7.45 -7.76 -4.24
CA TYR A 56 -7.65 -9.08 -3.64
C TYR A 56 -9.07 -9.16 -3.11
N VAL A 57 -9.82 -10.17 -3.55
CA VAL A 57 -11.11 -10.51 -2.96
C VAL A 57 -10.87 -11.16 -1.61
N VAL A 58 -11.51 -10.67 -0.55
CA VAL A 58 -11.43 -11.24 0.79
C VAL A 58 -12.59 -12.21 1.00
N PRO A 59 -12.35 -13.53 1.09
CA PRO A 59 -13.42 -14.50 1.29
C PRO A 59 -14.13 -14.30 2.62
N THR A 60 -15.45 -14.45 2.60
CA THR A 60 -16.29 -14.46 3.80
C THR A 60 -16.32 -15.83 4.45
N VAL A 61 -16.83 -15.89 5.68
CA VAL A 61 -17.04 -17.15 6.41
C VAL A 61 -18.02 -18.08 5.69
N ASN A 62 -18.97 -17.51 4.93
CA ASN A 62 -19.92 -18.30 4.15
C ASN A 62 -19.25 -18.91 2.93
N ASP A 63 -18.37 -18.17 2.27
CA ASP A 63 -17.56 -18.71 1.18
C ASP A 63 -16.76 -19.89 1.71
N ILE A 64 -16.05 -19.70 2.84
CA ILE A 64 -15.23 -20.74 3.50
C ILE A 64 -16.02 -22.04 3.75
N LYS A 65 -17.29 -21.93 4.13
CA LYS A 65 -18.17 -23.08 4.42
C LYS A 65 -18.72 -23.77 3.17
N ASN A 66 -18.86 -23.02 2.07
CA ASN A 66 -19.42 -23.52 0.82
C ASN A 66 -18.34 -24.00 -0.17
N TYR A 67 -17.05 -23.85 0.13
CA TYR A 67 -15.99 -24.43 -0.71
C TYR A 67 -16.03 -25.96 -0.66
N SER A 68 -16.19 -26.60 -1.81
CA SER A 68 -15.79 -28.00 -1.99
C SER A 68 -14.30 -28.04 -2.33
N LYS A 69 -13.56 -29.03 -1.80
CA LYS A 69 -12.17 -29.28 -2.24
C LYS A 69 -12.10 -29.69 -3.71
N ASP A 70 -13.21 -30.17 -4.26
CA ASP A 70 -13.32 -30.62 -5.64
C ASP A 70 -13.43 -29.46 -6.65
N ASP A 71 -13.57 -28.21 -6.19
CA ASP A 71 -13.64 -27.02 -7.05
C ASP A 71 -12.25 -26.39 -7.32
N PHE A 72 -11.18 -26.93 -6.74
CA PHE A 72 -9.82 -26.46 -6.97
C PHE A 72 -9.17 -27.26 -8.10
N ILE A 73 -8.89 -26.58 -9.20
CA ILE A 73 -8.00 -27.05 -10.27
C ILE A 73 -6.57 -26.72 -9.89
N ASP A 74 -5.67 -27.71 -10.04
CA ASP A 74 -4.25 -27.49 -9.79
C ASP A 74 -3.61 -26.64 -10.90
N GLU A 75 -2.34 -26.24 -10.71
CA GLU A 75 -1.65 -25.36 -11.66
C GLU A 75 -1.54 -25.97 -13.06
N ASP A 76 -1.47 -27.30 -13.16
CA ASP A 76 -1.38 -28.03 -14.43
C ASP A 76 -2.74 -28.12 -15.12
N GLU A 77 -3.82 -28.27 -14.36
CA GLU A 77 -5.20 -28.19 -14.86
C GLU A 77 -5.55 -26.76 -15.30
N LEU A 78 -5.11 -25.75 -14.56
CA LEU A 78 -5.31 -24.34 -14.92
C LEU A 78 -4.62 -24.00 -16.24
N LYS A 79 -3.39 -24.49 -16.47
CA LYS A 79 -2.66 -24.33 -17.74
C LYS A 79 -3.41 -24.95 -18.92
N LYS A 80 -3.98 -26.15 -18.71
CA LYS A 80 -4.82 -26.81 -19.73
C LYS A 80 -6.10 -26.03 -20.04
N VAL A 81 -6.76 -25.46 -19.05
CA VAL A 81 -7.98 -24.64 -19.24
C VAL A 81 -7.66 -23.32 -19.93
N LEU A 82 -6.53 -22.68 -19.59
CA LEU A 82 -6.09 -21.41 -20.17
C LEU A 82 -5.39 -21.58 -21.53
N GLY A 83 -5.11 -22.81 -21.95
CA GLY A 83 -4.47 -23.11 -23.23
C GLY A 83 -3.02 -22.64 -23.33
N VAL A 84 -2.30 -22.59 -22.20
CA VAL A 84 -0.92 -22.10 -22.07
C VAL A 84 0.02 -23.21 -21.63
#